data_AF-A0A5A7MNZ2-F1
#
_entry.id   AF-A0A5A7MNZ2-F1
#
_cell.length_a   1.000
_cell.length_b   1.000
_cell.length_c   1.000
_cell.angle_alpha   90.00
_cell.angle_beta   90.00
_cell.angle_gamma   90.00
#
_symmetry.space_group_name_H-M   'P 1'
#
loop_
_entity.id
_entity.type
_entity.pdbx_description
1 polymer ?
#
loop_
_entity_poly.entity_id
_entity_poly.type
_entity_poly.pdbx_seq_one_letter_code
_entity_poly.pdbx_strand_id
1 'polypeptide(L)' 'MACTIHYADGSTKDVTLLCRIDTVDEVGYFENGGILHYVLRRLASKAA' A
#
# COMPACT_ATOMS: atom_id res chain seq x y z
N MET A 1 1.06 -6.75 10.06
CA MET A 1 1.11 -7.67 8.91
C MET A 1 2.23 -8.67 9.15
N ALA A 2 2.03 -9.95 8.86
CA ALA A 2 3.09 -10.96 8.96
C ALA A 2 3.44 -11.43 7.54
N CYS A 3 4.73 -11.58 7.25
CA CYS A 3 5.24 -12.21 6.04
C CYS A 3 5.80 -13.57 6.42
N THR A 4 5.32 -14.62 5.75
CA THR A 4 5.84 -15.98 5.90
C THR A 4 6.93 -16.19 4.85
N ILE A 5 8.15 -16.47 5.32
CA ILE A 5 9.30 -16.81 4.49
C ILE A 5 9.39 -18.32 4.41
N HIS A 6 9.37 -18.88 3.20
CA HIS A 6 9.60 -20.31 2.94
C HIS A 6 11.06 -20.52 2.51
N TYR A 7 11.79 -21.37 3.23
CA TYR A 7 13.18 -21.69 2.93
C TYR A 7 13.29 -22.97 2.09
N ALA A 8 14.44 -23.13 1.41
CA ALA A 8 14.71 -24.29 0.56
C ALA A 8 14.79 -25.62 1.34
N ASP A 9 15.08 -25.56 2.64
CA ASP A 9 15.06 -26.72 3.54
C ASP A 9 13.66 -27.12 4.03
N GLY A 10 12.62 -26.41 3.56
CA GLY A 10 11.22 -26.63 3.94
C GLY A 10 10.80 -25.96 5.24
N SER A 11 11.71 -25.28 5.95
CA SER A 11 11.35 -24.49 7.13
C SER A 11 10.60 -23.20 6.75
N THR A 12 9.86 -22.66 7.70
CA THR A 12 9.15 -21.39 7.55
C THR A 12 9.45 -20.45 8.70
N LYS A 13 9.50 -19.14 8.40
CA LYS A 13 9.64 -18.09 9.40
C LYS A 13 8.63 -16.99 9.17
N ASP A 14 7.90 -16.64 10.22
CA ASP A 14 7.05 -15.46 10.21
C ASP A 14 7.83 -14.24 10.69
N VAL A 15 7.71 -13.15 9.93
CA VAL A 15 8.32 -11.86 10.26
C VAL A 15 7.23 -10.78 10.28
N THR A 16 7.17 -10.04 11.38
CA THR A 16 6.30 -8.88 11.49
C THR A 16 6.78 -7.77 10.57
N LEU A 17 5.91 -7.30 9.67
CA LEU A 17 6.16 -6.18 8.78
C LEU A 17 5.58 -4.89 9.36
N LEU A 18 6.33 -3.79 9.17
CA LEU A 18 5.86 -2.43 9.34
C LEU A 18 5.31 -1.92 7.99
N CYS A 19 4.06 -1.46 7.98
CA CYS A 19 3.51 -0.78 6.82
C CYS A 19 4.15 0.61 6.69
N ARG A 20 4.71 0.93 5.51
CA ARG A 20 5.41 2.19 5.22
C ARG A 20 4.54 3.12 4.38
N ILE A 21 3.37 3.45 4.93
CA ILE A 21 2.57 4.59 4.49
C ILE A 21 2.87 5.67 5.51
N ASP A 22 3.86 6.49 5.21
CA ASP A 22 4.53 7.37 6.17
C ASP A 22 3.84 8.73 6.26
N THR A 23 3.00 9.09 5.29
CA THR A 23 2.29 10.37 5.21
C THR A 23 0.78 10.20 5.00
N VAL A 24 0.02 11.24 5.38
CA VAL A 24 -1.44 11.29 5.14
C VAL A 24 -1.78 11.26 3.65
N ASP A 25 -0.95 11.89 2.81
CA ASP A 25 -1.15 11.87 1.36
C ASP A 25 -1.02 10.44 0.79
N GLU A 26 -0.06 9.66 1.27
CA GLU A 26 0.13 8.26 0.85
C GLU A 26 -1.03 7.35 1.27
N VAL A 27 -1.70 7.62 2.40
CA VAL A 27 -2.95 6.93 2.77
C VAL A 27 -3.99 7.17 1.68
N GLY A 28 -4.19 8.43 1.28
CA GLY A 28 -5.13 8.79 0.22
C GLY A 28 -4.78 8.16 -1.12
N TYR A 29 -3.48 8.05 -1.45
CA TYR A 29 -3.05 7.36 -2.67
C TYR A 29 -3.33 5.86 -2.60
N PHE A 30 -3.02 5.21 -1.47
CA PHE A 30 -3.24 3.78 -1.26
C PHE A 30 -4.72 3.41 -1.37
N GLU A 31 -5.59 4.14 -0.66
CA GLU A 31 -7.05 3.94 -0.69
C GLU A 31 -7.65 4.12 -2.10
N ASN A 32 -7.03 4.98 -2.90
CA ASN A 32 -7.48 5.22 -4.27
C ASN A 32 -6.90 4.22 -5.29
N GLY A 33 -6.05 3.28 -4.88
CA GLY A 33 -5.38 2.34 -5.78
C GLY A 33 -4.24 2.96 -6.57
N GLY A 34 -3.59 3.99 -6.00
CA GLY A 34 -2.41 4.66 -6.55
C GLY A 34 -2.59 6.17 -6.78
N ILE A 35 -1.46 6.88 -6.88
CA ILE A 35 -1.42 8.34 -7.04
C ILE A 35 -2.15 8.82 -8.31
N LEU A 36 -2.05 8.09 -9.42
CA LEU A 36 -2.70 8.47 -10.68
C LEU A 36 -4.22 8.51 -10.53
N HIS A 37 -4.81 7.48 -9.93
CA HIS A 37 -6.26 7.41 -9.70
C HIS A 37 -6.73 8.51 -8.75
N TYR A 38 -5.98 8.75 -7.66
CA TYR A 38 -6.25 9.84 -6.72
C TYR A 38 -6.31 11.20 -7.43
N VAL A 39 -5.31 11.50 -8.28
CA VAL A 39 -5.24 12.78 -9.00
C VAL A 39 -6.37 12.90 -10.04
N LEU A 40 -6.60 11.88 -10.87
CA LEU A 40 -7.63 11.94 -11.92
C LEU A 40 -9.03 12.14 -11.33
N ARG A 41 -9.37 11.41 -10.25
CA ARG A 41 -10.65 11.58 -9.55
C ARG A 41 -10.79 12.99 -8.96
N ARG A 42 -9.71 13.52 -8.37
CA ARG A 42 -9.70 14.88 -7.80
C ARG A 42 -9.83 15.97 -8.87
N LEU A 43 -9.24 15.79 -10.05
CA LEU A 43 -9.38 16.72 -11.17
C LEU A 43 -10.80 16.67 -11.74
N ALA A 44 -11.36 15.47 -11.92
CA ALA A 44 -12.74 15.30 -12.37
C ALA A 44 -13.74 15.94 -11.40
N SER A 45 -13.53 15.80 -10.09
CA SER A 45 -14.41 16.41 -9.07
C SER A 45 -14.29 17.93 -8.97
N LYS A 46 -13.15 18.51 -9.39
CA LYS A 46 -12.95 19.97 -9.43
C LYS A 46 -13.50 20.63 -10.69
N ALA A 47 -13.67 19.85 -11.76
CA ALA A 47 -14.17 20.33 -13.05
C ALA A 47 -15.72 20.35 -13.12
N ALA A 48 -16.40 19.82 -12.10
CA ALA A 48 -17.83 19.90 -11.88
C ALA A 48 -18.17 21.06 -10.93
#